data_AF-A0A7Z0TVE5-F1
#
_entry.id   AF-A0A7Z0TVE5-F1
#
_cell.length_a   1.000
_cell.length_b   1.000
_cell.length_c   1.000
_cell.angle_alpha   90.00
_cell.angle_beta   90.00
_cell.angle_gamma   90.00
#
_symmetry.space_group_name_H-M   'P 1'
#
loop_
_entity.id
_entity.type
_entity.pdbx_description
1 polymer ?
#
loop_
_entity_poly.entity_id
_entity_poly.type
_entity_poly.pdbx_seq_one_letter_code
_entity_poly.pdbx_strand_id
1 'polypeptide(L)'
;MARTLVSKADLELIALQEIRHVPGGELVISVEIEHDDAEPDGLNWRLLVIAKDGANLDRLQNAATTTSHRLKRRYQLVIKSGNSAGG
;
A
#
# COMPACT_ATOMS: atom_id res chain seq x y z
N MET A 1 2.21 19.06 9.02
CA MET A 1 3.35 18.75 8.14
C MET A 1 2.80 18.30 6.80
N ALA A 2 3.37 18.76 5.69
CA ALA A 2 2.98 18.30 4.35
C ALA A 2 3.44 16.84 4.15
N ARG A 3 2.61 16.03 3.49
CA ARG A 3 2.96 14.65 3.10
C ARG A 3 3.91 14.66 1.91
N THR A 4 4.79 13.65 1.83
CA THR A 4 5.65 13.42 0.68
C THR A 4 4.85 12.77 -0.45
N LEU A 5 4.93 13.31 -1.66
CA LEU A 5 4.34 12.67 -2.83
C LEU A 5 5.08 11.37 -3.18
N VAL A 6 4.34 10.31 -3.48
CA VAL A 6 4.90 8.99 -3.80
C VAL A 6 4.19 8.36 -4.99
N SER A 7 4.92 7.64 -5.83
CA SER A 7 4.30 6.85 -6.90
C SER A 7 3.65 5.58 -6.32
N LYS A 8 2.72 4.99 -7.07
CA LYS A 8 2.10 3.70 -6.70
C LYS A 8 3.16 2.61 -6.48
N ALA A 9 4.05 2.42 -7.45
CA ALA A 9 5.07 1.39 -7.41
C ALA A 9 6.06 1.58 -6.24
N ASP A 10 6.45 2.82 -5.95
CA ASP A 10 7.35 3.09 -4.81
C ASP A 10 6.64 2.80 -3.49
N LEU A 11 5.37 3.18 -3.37
CA LEU A 11 4.59 2.94 -2.15
C LEU A 11 4.36 1.43 -1.90
N GLU A 12 4.10 0.67 -2.96
CA GLU A 12 4.02 -0.80 -2.92
C GLU A 12 5.33 -1.42 -2.45
N LEU A 13 6.47 -0.97 -3.01
CA LEU A 13 7.79 -1.46 -2.62
C LEU A 13 8.13 -1.13 -1.16
N ILE A 14 7.85 0.10 -0.72
CA ILE A 14 8.04 0.53 0.66
C ILE A 14 7.18 -0.33 1.60
N ALA A 15 5.89 -0.50 1.27
CA ALA A 15 4.98 -1.31 2.09
C ALA A 15 5.42 -2.78 2.18
N LEU A 16 5.86 -3.36 1.05
CA LEU A 16 6.40 -4.72 1.01
C LEU A 16 7.64 -4.86 1.91
N GLN A 17 8.57 -3.92 1.82
CA GLN A 17 9.76 -3.92 2.67
C GLN A 17 9.36 -3.80 4.14
N GLU A 18 8.51 -2.85 4.51
CA GLU A 18 8.08 -2.64 5.90
C GLU A 18 7.38 -3.88 6.48
N ILE A 19 6.48 -4.51 5.73
CA ILE A 19 5.75 -5.70 6.19
C ILE A 19 6.69 -6.91 6.30
N ARG A 20 7.62 -7.11 5.37
CA ARG A 20 8.57 -8.24 5.44
C ARG A 20 9.55 -8.18 6.62
N HIS A 21 9.75 -7.01 7.21
CA HIS A 21 10.59 -6.85 8.40
C HIS A 21 9.88 -7.21 9.70
N VAL A 22 8.57 -7.48 9.69
CA VAL A 22 7.86 -7.93 10.90
C VAL A 22 7.95 -9.45 11.07
N PRO A 23 7.96 -9.98 12.31
CA PRO A 23 7.96 -11.43 12.54
C PRO A 23 6.73 -12.12 11.91
N GLY A 24 6.96 -13.04 10.98
CA GLY A 24 5.90 -13.72 10.21
C GLY A 24 5.56 -13.02 8.89
N GLY A 25 6.20 -11.90 8.57
CA GLY A 25 6.06 -11.18 7.30
C GLY A 25 6.90 -11.76 6.17
N GLU A 26 7.79 -12.73 6.43
CA GLU A 26 8.72 -13.31 5.45
C GLU A 26 7.98 -14.05 4.33
N LEU A 27 6.75 -14.50 4.62
CA LEU A 27 5.86 -15.20 3.69
C LEU A 27 5.11 -14.27 2.74
N VAL A 28 5.20 -12.95 2.93
CA VAL A 28 4.64 -11.96 2.00
C VAL A 28 5.45 -11.96 0.70
N ILE A 29 4.75 -12.06 -0.41
CA ILE A 29 5.31 -12.15 -1.77
C ILE A 29 5.25 -10.78 -2.44
N SER A 30 4.09 -10.13 -2.36
CA SER A 30 3.85 -8.81 -2.95
C SER A 30 2.84 -8.01 -2.14
N VAL A 31 2.87 -6.70 -2.36
CA VAL A 31 1.89 -5.76 -1.83
C VAL A 31 1.45 -4.89 -2.99
N GLU A 32 0.14 -4.72 -3.14
CA GLU A 32 -0.46 -3.88 -4.15
C GLU A 32 -1.25 -2.74 -3.50
N ILE A 33 -1.26 -1.60 -4.16
CA ILE A 33 -2.05 -0.44 -3.76
C ILE A 33 -3.34 -0.41 -4.59
N GLU A 34 -4.45 -0.65 -3.90
CA GLU A 34 -5.79 -0.42 -4.45
C GLU A 34 -6.20 1.01 -4.10
N HIS A 35 -6.58 1.80 -5.09
CA HIS A 35 -7.02 3.18 -4.93
C HIS A 35 -8.39 3.31 -5.57
N ASP A 36 -9.34 3.93 -4.86
CA ASP A 36 -10.66 4.20 -5.42
C ASP A 36 -10.58 5.45 -6.30
N ASP A 37 -10.83 5.29 -7.61
CA ASP A 37 -10.83 6.39 -8.58
C ASP A 37 -11.90 7.46 -8.25
N ALA A 38 -12.87 7.15 -7.38
CA ALA A 38 -13.86 8.11 -6.91
C ALA A 38 -13.29 9.18 -5.97
N GLU A 39 -12.10 8.99 -5.38
CA GLU A 39 -11.51 9.93 -4.43
C GLU A 39 -10.16 10.51 -4.92
N PRO A 40 -10.15 11.76 -5.42
CA PRO A 40 -8.98 12.35 -6.07
C PRO A 40 -7.91 12.87 -5.10
N ASP A 41 -8.01 12.59 -3.80
CA ASP A 41 -7.11 13.16 -2.79
C ASP A 41 -5.79 12.39 -2.62
N GLY A 42 -5.71 11.16 -3.15
CA GLY A 42 -4.52 10.30 -3.06
C GLY A 42 -4.30 9.72 -1.67
N LEU A 43 -5.32 9.75 -0.82
CA LEU A 43 -5.28 9.29 0.57
C LEU A 43 -6.17 8.06 0.81
N ASN A 44 -7.20 7.88 -0.01
CA ASN A 44 -8.10 6.75 0.08
C ASN A 44 -7.65 5.53 -0.74
N TRP A 45 -6.48 5.03 -0.39
CA TRP A 45 -5.96 3.76 -0.88
C TRP A 45 -5.91 2.69 0.22
N ARG A 46 -5.80 1.43 -0.19
CA ARG A 46 -5.71 0.24 0.66
C ARG A 46 -4.52 -0.62 0.24
N LEU A 47 -3.98 -1.37 1.20
CA LEU A 47 -2.93 -2.37 0.93
C LEU A 47 -3.60 -3.72 0.68
N LEU A 48 -3.38 -4.30 -0.49
CA LEU A 48 -3.63 -5.70 -0.77
C LEU A 48 -2.32 -6.47 -0.53
N VAL A 49 -2.30 -7.33 0.49
CA VAL A 49 -1.10 -8.11 0.85
C VAL A 49 -1.27 -9.53 0.34
N ILE A 50 -0.34 -9.97 -0.52
CA ILE A 50 -0.34 -11.32 -1.10
C ILE A 50 0.77 -12.12 -0.41
N ALA A 51 0.39 -13.22 0.23
CA ALA A 51 1.29 -14.07 0.99
C ALA A 51 1.19 -15.53 0.55
N LYS A 52 2.23 -16.31 0.87
CA LYS A 52 2.23 -17.76 0.69
C LYS A 52 1.26 -18.43 1.66
N ASP A 53 0.82 -19.63 1.28
CA ASP A 53 0.06 -20.51 2.18
C ASP A 53 0.82 -20.76 3.48
N GLY A 54 0.07 -20.89 4.59
CA GLY A 54 0.63 -21.04 5.92
C GLY A 54 1.03 -19.72 6.59
N ALA A 55 0.85 -18.57 5.92
CA ALA A 55 1.01 -17.28 6.55
C ALA A 55 -0.02 -17.04 7.66
N ASN A 56 0.42 -16.43 8.76
CA ASN A 56 -0.48 -16.06 9.85
C ASN A 56 -1.28 -14.81 9.44
N LEU A 57 -2.54 -15.01 9.03
CA LEU A 57 -3.41 -13.94 8.54
C LEU A 57 -3.64 -12.84 9.57
N ASP A 58 -3.86 -13.16 10.84
CA ASP A 58 -4.09 -12.15 11.88
C ASP A 58 -2.87 -11.24 12.07
N ARG A 59 -1.66 -11.83 12.04
CA ARG A 59 -0.41 -11.07 12.11
C ARG A 59 -0.20 -10.21 10.88
N LEU A 60 -0.44 -10.75 9.68
CA LEU A 60 -0.34 -9.98 8.44
C LEU A 60 -1.35 -8.85 8.38
N GLN A 61 -2.58 -9.07 8.83
CA GLN A 61 -3.61 -8.04 8.90
C GLN A 61 -3.17 -6.91 9.85
N ASN A 62 -2.61 -7.24 11.01
CA ASN A 62 -2.09 -6.24 11.93
C ASN A 62 -0.90 -5.46 11.33
N ALA A 63 0.05 -6.17 10.71
CA ALA A 63 1.20 -5.57 10.04
C ALA A 63 0.77 -4.63 8.91
N ALA A 64 -0.17 -5.05 8.07
CA ALA A 64 -0.73 -4.25 6.98
C ALA A 64 -1.47 -3.01 7.51
N THR A 65 -2.28 -3.16 8.56
CA THR A 65 -3.02 -2.05 9.17
C THR A 65 -2.07 -1.00 9.75
N THR A 66 -1.07 -1.45 10.51
CA THR A 66 -0.07 -0.57 11.12
C THR A 66 0.77 0.14 10.05
N THR A 67 1.21 -0.60 9.03
CA THR A 67 1.96 -0.07 7.89
C THR A 67 1.13 0.97 7.12
N SER A 68 -0.12 0.65 6.78
CA SER A 68 -1.03 1.57 6.09
C SER A 68 -1.23 2.87 6.86
N HIS A 69 -1.49 2.81 8.17
CA HIS A 69 -1.62 4.01 9.00
C HIS A 69 -0.34 4.86 9.03
N ARG A 70 0.83 4.24 9.11
CA ARG A 70 2.12 4.94 9.08
C ARG A 70 2.34 5.63 7.73
N LEU A 71 2.12 4.90 6.65
CA LEU A 71 2.33 5.37 5.29
C LEU A 71 1.34 6.50 4.93
N LYS A 72 0.05 6.39 5.29
CA LYS A 72 -0.95 7.46 5.08
C LYS A 72 -0.67 8.75 5.85
N ARG A 73 0.14 8.71 6.92
CA ARG A 73 0.58 9.93 7.62
C ARG A 73 1.76 10.61 6.92
N ARG A 74 2.59 9.83 6.22
CA ARG A 74 3.85 10.29 5.63
C ARG A 74 3.73 10.61 4.14
N TYR A 75 2.90 9.86 3.43
CA TYR A 75 2.84 9.87 1.98
C TYR A 75 1.44 10.21 1.47
N GLN A 76 1.42 10.82 0.29
CA GLN A 76 0.22 11.04 -0.52
C GLN A 76 0.49 10.45 -1.90
N LEU A 77 -0.42 9.60 -2.38
CA LEU A 77 -0.27 8.93 -3.66
C LEU A 77 -0.37 9.95 -4.78
N VAL A 78 0.57 9.92 -5.72
CA VAL A 78 0.44 10.67 -6.98
C VAL A 78 -0.58 9.94 -7.84
N ILE A 79 -1.82 10.42 -7.82
CA ILE A 79 -2.86 9.96 -8.75
C ILE A 79 -2.47 10.50 -10.11
N LYS A 80 -1.96 9.63 -10.99
CA LYS A 80 -1.96 9.95 -12.41
C LYS A 80 -3.42 9.92 -12.83
N SER A 81 -3.99 11.08 -13.16
CA SER A 81 -5.25 11.13 -13.91
C SER A 81 -5.02 10.27 -15.16
N GLY A 82 -5.60 9.07 -15.14
CA GLY A 82 -5.63 8.22 -16.32
C GLY A 82 -6.32 9.02 -17.40
N ASN A 83 -5.59 9.33 -18.45
CA ASN A 83 -6.12 9.98 -19.64
C ASN A 83 -7.28 9.12 -20.14
N SER A 84 -8.52 9.52 -19.88
CA SER A 84 -9.70 9.05 -20.61
C SER A 84 -9.61 9.60 -22.04
N ALA A 85 -8.65 9.11 -22.82
CA ALA A 85 -8.63 9.32 -24.24
C ALA A 85 -9.56 8.28 -24.86
N GLY A 86 -10.81 8.69 -25.05
CA GLY A 86 -11.65 8.11 -26.08
C GLY A 86 -10.97 8.32 -27.44
N GLY A 87 -11.02 7.28 -28.26
CA GLY A 87 -10.64 7.26 -29.66
C GLY A 87 -11.40 6.13 -30.33
#